data_AF-M3ISH5-F1
#
_entry.id   AF-M3ISH5-F1
#
_cell.length_a   1.000
_cell.length_b   1.000
_cell.length_c   1.000
_cell.angle_alpha   90.00
_cell.angle_beta   90.00
_cell.angle_gamma   90.00
#
_symmetry.space_group_name_H-M   'P 1'
#
loop_
_entity.id
_entity.type
_entity.pdbx_description
1 polymer ?
#
loop_
_entity_poly.entity_id
_entity_poly.type
_entity_poly.pdbx_seq_one_letter_code
_entity_poly.pdbx_strand_id
1 'polypeptide(L)'
;MTKRQFYEDDEYILNKPGTTTPIPSQLEAAESIHGNATFIDGMVIRTTPILETYANKLRHYIHDKVSLWGAELNTQKSAFNNEFKNLSYEIDSLIQEPVLPGLIYILTIGLTGSILVRKRNLLVRFITPVLFGGVALNWFMPRTASGVAMKYDELESKNLPELHIQREIVQRSVEEFKKEADRSLEDAEKSVVQAVHDFRKLVQEKWE
;
A
#
# COMPACT_ATOMS: atom_id res chain seq x y z
N MET A 1 35.55 -51.03 79.72
CA MET A 1 34.34 -50.48 79.07
C MET A 1 34.68 -49.10 78.55
N THR A 2 34.93 -49.00 77.26
CA THR A 2 35.24 -47.75 76.55
C THR A 2 33.93 -46.98 76.37
N LYS A 3 33.86 -45.72 76.86
CA LYS A 3 32.67 -44.87 76.72
C LYS A 3 32.41 -44.64 75.22
N ARG A 4 31.20 -44.95 74.74
CA ARG A 4 30.73 -44.51 73.42
C ARG A 4 30.79 -42.98 73.37
N GLN A 5 31.60 -42.44 72.48
CA GLN A 5 31.57 -41.02 72.12
C GLN A 5 30.70 -40.90 70.87
N PHE A 6 29.58 -40.21 70.99
CA PHE A 6 28.55 -40.15 69.96
C PHE A 6 28.93 -39.29 68.74
N TYR A 7 30.03 -38.54 68.81
CA TYR A 7 30.38 -37.52 67.84
C TYR A 7 31.78 -37.73 67.24
N GLU A 8 32.34 -38.95 67.29
CA GLU A 8 33.58 -39.25 66.55
C GLU A 8 33.34 -39.40 65.05
N ASP A 9 32.13 -39.79 64.63
CA ASP A 9 31.80 -40.02 63.21
C ASP A 9 31.24 -38.77 62.51
N ASP A 10 30.88 -37.73 63.26
CA ASP A 10 30.43 -36.46 62.71
C ASP A 10 31.67 -35.60 62.40
N GLU A 11 32.21 -35.72 61.18
CA GLU A 11 33.25 -34.81 60.71
C GLU A 11 32.75 -33.36 60.82
N TYR A 12 33.57 -32.51 61.44
CA TYR A 12 33.23 -31.11 61.69
C TYR A 12 33.10 -30.37 60.34
N ILE A 13 31.87 -30.26 59.82
CA ILE A 13 31.59 -29.51 58.60
C ILE A 13 31.71 -28.02 58.93
N LEU A 14 32.91 -27.48 58.76
CA LEU A 14 33.15 -26.04 58.83
C LEU A 14 32.55 -25.43 57.57
N ASN A 15 31.32 -24.93 57.69
CA ASN A 15 30.70 -24.06 56.69
C ASN A 15 31.59 -22.81 56.55
N LYS A 16 32.49 -22.81 55.57
CA LYS A 16 33.31 -21.65 55.24
C LYS A 16 32.44 -20.72 54.39
N PRO A 17 32.02 -19.55 54.91
CA PRO A 17 31.26 -18.62 54.10
C PRO A 17 32.15 -18.04 52.99
N GLY A 18 31.68 -18.13 51.74
CA GLY A 18 32.13 -17.24 50.65
C GLY A 18 33.51 -17.50 50.06
N THR A 19 33.90 -18.74 49.79
CA THR A 19 35.10 -19.04 48.97
C THR A 19 34.72 -19.18 47.50
N THR A 20 35.48 -18.56 46.60
CA THR A 20 35.29 -18.65 45.12
C THR A 20 35.96 -19.88 44.50
N THR A 21 36.53 -20.77 45.32
CA THR A 21 37.19 -21.99 44.88
C THR A 21 36.17 -23.12 44.71
N PRO A 22 36.22 -23.89 43.60
CA PRO A 22 35.31 -25.01 43.39
C PRO A 22 35.49 -26.09 44.47
N ILE A 23 34.37 -26.68 44.89
CA ILE A 23 34.31 -27.75 45.89
C ILE A 23 35.09 -28.98 45.36
N PRO A 24 35.81 -29.75 46.20
CA PRO A 24 36.45 -31.00 45.78
C PRO A 24 35.41 -32.00 45.26
N SER A 25 35.69 -32.67 44.14
CA SER A 25 34.73 -33.56 43.45
C SER A 25 34.13 -34.69 44.30
N GLN A 26 34.81 -35.10 45.38
CA GLN A 26 34.33 -36.12 46.32
C GLN A 26 33.29 -35.56 47.30
N LEU A 27 33.48 -34.32 47.78
CA LEU A 27 32.54 -33.62 48.64
C LEU A 27 31.33 -33.12 47.86
N GLU A 28 31.54 -32.73 46.59
CA GLU A 28 30.46 -32.36 45.68
C GLU A 28 29.44 -33.50 45.51
N ALA A 29 29.89 -34.76 45.43
CA ALA A 29 29.00 -35.92 45.34
C ALA A 29 28.27 -36.23 46.67
N ALA A 30 28.91 -36.01 47.82
CA ALA A 30 28.33 -36.25 49.14
C ALA A 30 27.35 -35.13 49.57
N GLU A 31 27.64 -33.88 49.22
CA GLU A 31 26.79 -32.71 49.39
C GLU A 31 25.78 -32.56 48.25
N SER A 32 25.91 -33.36 47.18
CA SER A 32 24.93 -33.38 46.09
C SER A 32 23.57 -33.83 46.62
N ILE A 33 22.59 -33.02 46.27
CA ILE A 33 21.24 -33.09 46.78
C ILE A 33 20.59 -34.38 46.27
N HIS A 34 20.13 -35.25 47.17
CA HIS A 34 19.55 -36.55 46.82
C HIS A 34 18.41 -36.42 45.79
N GLY A 35 18.56 -37.10 44.64
CA GLY A 35 17.64 -37.10 43.49
C GLY A 35 18.29 -36.61 42.19
N ASN A 36 17.60 -36.74 41.05
CA ASN A 36 18.05 -36.11 39.79
C ASN A 36 17.83 -34.60 39.88
N ALA A 37 18.77 -33.89 40.50
CA ALA A 37 18.76 -32.44 40.61
C ALA A 37 19.58 -31.83 39.47
N THR A 38 18.99 -30.89 38.74
CA THR A 38 19.70 -30.11 37.71
C THR A 38 19.85 -28.67 38.18
N PHE A 39 21.05 -28.12 37.95
CA PHE A 39 21.35 -26.72 38.25
C PHE A 39 21.14 -25.89 36.99
N ILE A 40 20.21 -24.94 37.04
CA ILE A 40 19.95 -23.98 35.94
C ILE A 40 19.99 -22.59 36.56
N ASP A 41 20.89 -21.71 36.08
CA ASP A 41 21.10 -20.35 36.59
C ASP A 41 21.26 -20.26 38.12
N GLY A 42 22.05 -21.16 38.70
CA GLY A 42 22.33 -21.16 40.15
C GLY A 42 21.15 -21.61 41.03
N MET A 43 20.02 -22.01 40.43
CA MET A 43 18.89 -22.60 41.14
C MET A 43 18.88 -24.13 41.01
N VAL A 44 18.59 -24.81 42.11
CA VAL A 44 18.38 -26.27 42.14
C VAL A 44 16.94 -26.56 41.75
N ILE A 45 16.73 -27.22 40.61
CA ILE A 45 15.41 -27.64 40.16
C ILE A 45 15.30 -29.16 40.31
N ARG A 46 14.20 -29.60 40.93
CA ARG A 46 13.86 -31.01 41.08
C ARG A 46 12.69 -31.32 40.15
N THR A 47 12.95 -32.02 39.06
CA THR A 47 11.92 -32.41 38.09
C THR A 47 11.72 -33.93 38.10
N THR A 48 10.53 -34.37 37.67
CA THR A 48 10.34 -35.78 37.33
C THR A 48 10.60 -35.97 35.83
N PRO A 49 11.40 -36.97 35.42
CA PRO A 49 11.85 -37.10 34.03
C PRO A 49 10.69 -37.28 33.03
N ILE A 50 9.60 -37.91 33.47
CA ILE A 50 8.40 -38.11 32.66
C ILE A 50 7.69 -36.78 32.41
N LEU A 51 7.42 -36.01 33.47
CA LEU A 51 6.71 -34.73 33.36
C LEU A 51 7.51 -33.71 32.57
N GLU A 52 8.83 -33.66 32.78
CA GLU A 52 9.74 -32.79 32.06
C GLU A 52 9.69 -33.04 30.54
N THR A 53 9.71 -34.31 30.13
CA THR A 53 9.65 -34.67 28.71
C THR A 53 8.33 -34.23 28.06
N TYR A 54 7.19 -34.44 28.72
CA TYR A 54 5.88 -34.02 28.20
C TYR A 54 5.71 -32.50 28.22
N ALA A 55 6.16 -31.83 29.27
CA ALA A 55 6.12 -30.38 29.39
C ALA A 55 6.99 -29.71 28.32
N ASN A 56 8.20 -30.24 28.07
CA ASN A 56 9.07 -29.75 27.01
C ASN A 56 8.45 -29.97 25.62
N LYS A 57 7.89 -31.15 25.35
CA LYS A 57 7.18 -31.41 24.08
C LYS A 57 6.02 -30.45 23.86
N LEU A 58 5.20 -30.21 24.90
CA LEU A 58 4.09 -29.26 24.83
C LEU A 58 4.59 -27.84 24.60
N ARG A 59 5.61 -27.41 25.35
CA ARG A 59 6.22 -26.08 25.21
C ARG A 59 6.76 -25.86 23.80
N HIS A 60 7.51 -26.82 23.26
CA HIS A 60 8.04 -26.74 21.90
C HIS A 60 6.90 -26.70 20.87
N TYR A 61 5.89 -27.56 21.00
CA TYR A 61 4.74 -27.55 20.10
C TYR A 61 4.00 -26.20 20.09
N ILE A 62 3.73 -25.62 21.28
CA ILE A 62 3.07 -24.31 21.38
C ILE A 62 3.97 -23.23 20.81
N HIS A 63 5.25 -23.22 21.18
CA HIS A 63 6.21 -22.23 20.70
C HIS A 63 6.33 -22.27 19.16
N ASP A 64 6.40 -23.45 18.56
CA ASP A 64 6.52 -23.62 17.12
C ASP A 64 5.25 -23.18 16.40
N LYS A 65 4.07 -23.50 16.95
CA LYS A 65 2.80 -23.02 16.40
C LYS A 65 2.64 -21.50 16.52
N VAL A 66 2.95 -20.91 17.68
CA VAL A 66 2.84 -19.46 17.91
C VAL A 66 3.85 -18.69 17.07
N SER A 67 5.09 -19.18 16.95
CA SER A 67 6.11 -18.56 16.11
C SER A 67 5.77 -18.65 14.62
N LEU A 68 5.24 -19.79 14.15
CA LEU A 68 4.76 -19.94 12.77
C LEU A 68 3.64 -18.95 12.46
N TRP A 69 2.62 -18.88 13.33
CA TRP A 69 1.52 -17.92 13.18
C TRP A 69 2.02 -16.47 13.21
N GLY A 70 2.93 -16.15 14.12
CA GLY A 70 3.56 -14.82 14.18
C GLY A 70 4.33 -14.48 12.92
N ALA A 71 5.04 -15.45 12.33
CA ALA A 71 5.75 -15.29 11.08
C ALA A 71 4.79 -15.09 9.88
N GLU A 72 3.75 -15.91 9.76
CA GLU A 72 2.74 -15.79 8.70
C GLU A 72 2.02 -14.43 8.75
N LEU A 73 1.59 -14.00 9.93
CA LEU A 73 0.94 -12.69 10.11
C LEU A 73 1.89 -11.53 9.78
N ASN A 74 3.15 -11.61 10.20
CA ASN A 74 4.13 -10.58 9.87
C ASN A 74 4.43 -10.53 8.37
N THR A 75 4.51 -11.68 7.69
CA THR A 75 4.68 -11.74 6.23
C THR A 75 3.48 -11.14 5.50
N GLN A 76 2.25 -11.49 5.88
CA GLN A 76 1.05 -10.92 5.28
C GLN A 76 0.95 -9.40 5.52
N LYS A 77 1.23 -8.96 6.75
CA LYS A 77 1.25 -7.53 7.09
C LYS A 77 2.33 -6.77 6.30
N SER A 78 3.50 -7.38 6.14
CA SER A 78 4.59 -6.80 5.34
C SER A 78 4.21 -6.69 3.87
N ALA A 79 3.65 -7.75 3.28
CA ALA A 79 3.17 -7.75 1.91
C ALA A 79 2.11 -6.66 1.68
N PHE A 80 1.10 -6.59 2.55
CA PHE A 80 0.06 -5.57 2.48
C PHE A 80 0.63 -4.15 2.62
N ASN A 81 1.55 -3.92 3.56
CA ASN A 81 2.19 -2.62 3.71
C ASN A 81 3.06 -2.26 2.50
N ASN A 82 3.69 -3.25 1.87
CA ASN A 82 4.48 -3.04 0.66
C ASN A 82 3.59 -2.66 -0.53
N GLU A 83 2.46 -3.35 -0.72
CA GLU A 83 1.46 -2.97 -1.71
C GLU A 83 0.90 -1.57 -1.45
N PHE A 84 0.54 -1.27 -0.20
CA PHE A 84 0.04 0.05 0.17
C PHE A 84 1.06 1.17 -0.07
N LYS A 85 2.34 0.91 0.23
CA LYS A 85 3.44 1.85 -0.07
C LYS A 85 3.64 2.02 -1.57
N ASN A 86 3.60 0.95 -2.34
CA ASN A 86 3.70 1.01 -3.80
C ASN A 86 2.55 1.82 -4.39
N LEU A 87 1.32 1.60 -3.93
CA LEU A 87 0.15 2.39 -4.34
C LEU A 87 0.29 3.86 -3.95
N SER A 88 0.73 4.13 -2.72
CA SER A 88 0.94 5.50 -2.25
C SER A 88 2.00 6.21 -3.09
N TYR A 89 3.12 5.53 -3.39
CA TYR A 89 4.19 6.04 -4.25
C TYR A 89 3.71 6.28 -5.68
N GLU A 90 2.90 5.38 -6.24
CA GLU A 90 2.33 5.52 -7.57
C GLU A 90 1.38 6.74 -7.64
N ILE A 91 0.51 6.91 -6.64
CA ILE A 91 -0.37 8.08 -6.51
C ILE A 91 0.44 9.37 -6.38
N ASP A 92 1.45 9.40 -5.51
CA ASP A 92 2.31 10.56 -5.33
C ASP A 92 3.09 10.91 -6.61
N SER A 93 3.49 9.90 -7.39
CA SER A 93 4.16 10.10 -8.68
C SER A 93 3.25 10.67 -9.77
N LEU A 94 1.94 10.38 -9.68
CA LEU A 94 0.92 10.88 -10.60
C LEU A 94 0.54 12.33 -10.32
N ILE A 95 0.47 12.72 -9.05
CA ILE A 95 0.07 14.06 -8.61
C ILE A 95 1.28 14.99 -8.67
N GLN A 96 1.39 15.75 -9.75
CA GLN A 96 2.52 16.66 -9.98
C GLN A 96 2.24 18.12 -9.55
N GLU A 97 0.98 18.43 -9.24
CA GLU A 97 0.50 19.79 -9.02
C GLU A 97 -0.06 19.97 -7.60
N PRO A 98 -0.10 21.21 -7.06
CA PRO A 98 -0.60 21.45 -5.71
C PRO A 98 -2.09 21.08 -5.58
N VAL A 99 -2.36 20.07 -4.76
CA VAL A 99 -3.69 19.44 -4.63
C VAL A 99 -4.74 20.39 -4.06
N LEU A 100 -4.38 21.18 -3.05
CA LEU A 100 -5.34 21.95 -2.25
C LEU A 100 -6.21 22.94 -3.06
N PRO A 101 -5.65 23.84 -3.90
CA PRO A 101 -6.49 24.71 -4.72
C PRO A 101 -7.20 23.94 -5.84
N GLY A 102 -6.50 23.04 -6.54
CA GLY A 102 -7.04 22.31 -7.69
C GLY A 102 -8.23 21.42 -7.32
N LEU A 103 -8.10 20.64 -6.26
CA LEU A 103 -9.13 19.72 -5.81
C LEU A 103 -10.42 20.44 -5.38
N ILE A 104 -10.32 21.58 -4.70
CA ILE A 104 -11.49 22.37 -4.30
C ILE A 104 -12.25 22.85 -5.54
N TYR A 105 -11.54 23.35 -6.57
CA TYR A 105 -12.19 23.77 -7.81
C TYR A 105 -12.81 22.60 -8.59
N ILE A 106 -12.14 21.45 -8.64
CA ILE A 106 -12.67 20.24 -9.26
C ILE A 106 -13.96 19.79 -8.56
N LEU A 107 -13.94 19.73 -7.23
CA LEU A 107 -15.10 19.34 -6.43
C LEU A 107 -16.27 20.31 -6.60
N THR A 108 -16.01 21.61 -6.59
CA THR A 108 -17.06 22.63 -6.78
C THR A 108 -17.67 22.56 -8.18
N ILE A 109 -16.89 22.38 -9.24
CA ILE A 109 -17.42 22.18 -10.60
C ILE A 109 -18.23 20.87 -10.70
N GLY A 110 -17.76 19.77 -10.10
CA GLY A 110 -18.51 18.52 -10.03
C GLY A 110 -19.86 18.68 -9.31
N LEU A 111 -19.87 19.41 -8.18
CA LEU A 111 -21.08 19.71 -7.43
C LEU A 111 -22.04 20.60 -8.24
N THR A 112 -21.52 21.61 -8.94
CA THR A 112 -22.30 22.43 -9.87
C THR A 112 -22.93 21.57 -10.97
N GLY A 113 -22.17 20.63 -11.54
CA GLY A 113 -22.69 19.65 -12.50
C GLY A 113 -23.86 18.83 -11.93
N SER A 114 -23.75 18.39 -10.67
CA SER A 114 -24.81 17.67 -9.95
C SER A 114 -26.09 18.51 -9.78
N ILE A 115 -25.94 19.79 -9.44
CA ILE A 115 -27.06 20.71 -9.28
C ILE A 115 -27.78 20.94 -10.62
N LEU A 116 -27.02 21.06 -11.72
CA LEU A 116 -27.58 21.26 -13.06
C LEU A 116 -28.46 20.10 -13.51
N VAL A 117 -28.11 18.86 -13.15
CA VAL A 117 -28.89 17.67 -13.54
C VAL A 117 -29.82 17.17 -12.46
N ARG A 118 -30.08 17.97 -11.42
CA ARG A 118 -30.90 17.59 -10.25
C ARG A 118 -32.27 16.98 -10.59
N LYS A 119 -32.92 17.43 -11.67
CA LYS A 119 -34.24 16.96 -12.11
C LYS A 119 -34.20 15.92 -13.24
N ARG A 120 -33.02 15.41 -13.61
CA ARG A 120 -32.85 14.42 -14.67
C ARG A 120 -32.86 13.00 -14.10
N ASN A 121 -32.86 12.02 -15.00
CA ASN A 121 -32.83 10.60 -14.67
C ASN A 121 -31.62 10.24 -13.78
N LEU A 122 -31.76 9.17 -12.99
CA LEU A 122 -30.76 8.73 -12.01
C LEU A 122 -29.37 8.52 -12.64
N LEU A 123 -29.30 7.97 -13.85
CA LEU A 123 -28.05 7.73 -14.56
C LEU A 123 -27.32 9.04 -14.91
N VAL A 124 -28.03 10.03 -15.44
CA VAL A 124 -27.48 11.36 -15.75
C VAL A 124 -27.00 12.05 -14.47
N ARG A 125 -27.74 11.88 -13.37
CA ARG A 125 -27.38 12.46 -12.07
C ARG A 125 -26.05 11.96 -11.51
N PHE A 126 -25.63 10.74 -11.82
CA PHE A 126 -24.34 10.20 -11.38
C PHE A 126 -23.21 10.46 -12.38
N ILE A 127 -23.50 10.41 -13.68
CA ILE A 127 -22.48 10.58 -14.72
C ILE A 127 -22.06 12.05 -14.86
N THR A 128 -23.01 12.98 -14.83
CA THR A 128 -22.70 14.39 -15.08
C THR A 128 -21.70 14.99 -14.09
N PRO A 129 -21.81 14.80 -12.76
CA PRO A 129 -20.81 15.28 -11.81
C PRO A 129 -19.39 14.76 -12.09
N VAL A 130 -19.28 13.49 -12.48
CA VAL A 130 -17.99 12.86 -12.80
C VAL A 130 -17.40 13.46 -14.07
N LEU A 131 -18.21 13.67 -15.12
CA LEU A 131 -17.75 14.33 -16.33
C LEU A 131 -17.30 15.77 -16.08
N PHE A 132 -18.09 16.54 -15.33
CA PHE A 132 -17.74 17.91 -14.95
C PHE A 132 -16.46 17.95 -14.11
N GLY A 133 -16.30 17.02 -13.17
CA GLY A 133 -15.07 16.86 -12.39
C GLY A 133 -13.86 16.48 -13.26
N GLY A 134 -14.03 15.58 -14.23
CA GLY A 134 -12.97 15.18 -15.16
C GLY A 134 -12.53 16.33 -16.09
N VAL A 135 -13.48 17.12 -16.58
CA VAL A 135 -13.16 18.35 -17.34
C VAL A 135 -12.44 19.35 -16.46
N ALA A 136 -12.89 19.53 -15.22
CA ALA A 136 -12.21 20.40 -14.26
C ALA A 136 -10.80 19.92 -13.92
N LEU A 137 -10.57 18.60 -13.84
CA LEU A 137 -9.25 18.02 -13.62
C LEU A 137 -8.29 18.41 -14.74
N ASN A 138 -8.72 18.29 -16.00
CA ASN A 138 -7.90 18.70 -17.15
C ASN A 138 -7.62 20.22 -17.15
N TRP A 139 -8.56 21.03 -16.67
CA TRP A 139 -8.40 22.49 -16.63
C TRP A 139 -7.50 22.98 -15.48
N PHE A 140 -7.70 22.48 -14.25
CA PHE A 140 -6.98 22.94 -13.06
C PHE A 140 -5.72 22.15 -12.76
N MET A 141 -5.62 20.89 -13.22
CA MET A 141 -4.49 20.00 -13.00
C MET A 141 -4.09 19.26 -14.29
N PRO A 142 -3.66 19.98 -15.35
CA PRO A 142 -3.39 19.40 -16.66
C PRO A 142 -2.25 18.38 -16.66
N ARG A 143 -1.21 18.56 -15.85
CA ARG A 143 -0.09 17.60 -15.79
C ARG A 143 -0.53 16.30 -15.15
N THR A 144 -1.31 16.40 -14.08
CA THR A 144 -1.88 15.24 -13.38
C THR A 144 -2.86 14.49 -14.29
N ALA A 145 -3.71 15.22 -15.01
CA ALA A 145 -4.64 14.65 -15.99
C ALA A 145 -3.91 13.88 -17.11
N SER A 146 -2.81 14.46 -17.64
CA SER A 146 -1.97 13.80 -18.64
C SER A 146 -1.30 12.53 -18.10
N GLY A 147 -0.74 12.58 -16.88
CA GLY A 147 -0.13 11.41 -16.24
C GLY A 147 -1.13 10.27 -16.02
N VAL A 148 -2.34 10.60 -15.57
CA VAL A 148 -3.44 9.61 -15.41
C VAL A 148 -3.85 9.03 -16.75
N ALA A 149 -3.97 9.86 -17.80
CA ALA A 149 -4.30 9.40 -19.15
C ALA A 149 -3.23 8.44 -19.69
N MET A 150 -1.95 8.78 -19.53
CA MET A 150 -0.84 7.90 -19.93
C MET A 150 -0.86 6.56 -19.20
N LYS A 151 -1.13 6.56 -17.89
CA LYS A 151 -1.24 5.32 -17.11
C LYS A 151 -2.45 4.49 -17.50
N TYR A 152 -3.57 5.14 -17.81
CA TYR A 152 -4.74 4.47 -18.35
C TYR A 152 -4.42 3.80 -19.70
N ASP A 153 -3.73 4.50 -20.59
CA ASP A 153 -3.32 3.97 -21.89
C ASP A 153 -2.34 2.79 -21.75
N GLU A 154 -1.39 2.86 -20.81
CA GLU A 154 -0.45 1.76 -20.49
C GLU A 154 -1.21 0.52 -20.01
N LEU A 155 -2.18 0.71 -19.11
CA LEU A 155 -2.99 -0.37 -18.55
C LEU A 155 -3.91 -1.00 -19.61
N GLU A 156 -4.54 -0.18 -20.44
CA GLU A 156 -5.40 -0.62 -21.54
C GLU A 156 -4.59 -1.43 -22.56
N SER A 157 -3.42 -0.93 -22.97
CA SER A 157 -2.53 -1.61 -23.91
C SER A 157 -2.07 -2.98 -23.39
N LYS A 158 -1.81 -3.09 -22.08
CA LYS A 158 -1.32 -4.33 -21.46
C LYS A 158 -2.41 -5.38 -21.31
N ASN A 159 -3.61 -4.98 -20.91
CA ASN A 159 -4.67 -5.92 -20.53
C ASN A 159 -5.72 -6.14 -21.64
N LEU A 160 -5.98 -5.12 -22.47
CA LEU A 160 -7.10 -5.07 -23.42
C LEU A 160 -6.67 -4.37 -24.75
N PRO A 161 -5.78 -4.98 -25.54
CA PRO A 161 -5.20 -4.35 -26.73
C PRO A 161 -6.24 -4.05 -27.83
N GLU A 162 -7.32 -4.84 -27.92
CA GLU A 162 -8.38 -4.61 -28.90
C GLU A 162 -9.15 -3.32 -28.66
N LEU A 163 -9.41 -2.99 -27.38
CA LEU A 163 -10.09 -1.74 -27.00
C LEU A 163 -9.20 -0.53 -27.26
N HIS A 164 -7.90 -0.67 -26.97
CA HIS A 164 -6.92 0.37 -27.22
C HIS A 164 -6.91 0.81 -28.69
N ILE A 165 -6.86 -0.16 -29.62
CA ILE A 165 -6.89 0.11 -31.07
C ILE A 165 -8.20 0.81 -31.47
N GLN A 166 -9.34 0.34 -30.97
CA GLN A 166 -10.63 0.96 -31.28
C GLN A 166 -10.71 2.41 -30.79
N ARG A 167 -10.21 2.67 -29.57
CA ARG A 167 -10.16 4.02 -29.00
C ARG A 167 -9.22 4.92 -29.79
N GLU A 168 -8.07 4.42 -30.22
CA GLU A 168 -7.13 5.18 -31.05
C GLU A 168 -7.76 5.58 -32.40
N ILE A 169 -8.50 4.66 -33.05
CA ILE A 169 -9.24 4.97 -34.28
C ILE A 169 -10.25 6.08 -34.03
N VAL A 170 -11.05 5.97 -32.97
CA VAL A 170 -12.05 7.00 -32.61
C VAL A 170 -11.38 8.34 -32.32
N GLN A 171 -10.27 8.35 -31.60
CA GLN A 171 -9.51 9.58 -31.32
C GLN A 171 -9.01 10.23 -32.61
N ARG A 172 -8.41 9.46 -33.53
CA ARG A 172 -7.98 9.97 -34.83
C ARG A 172 -9.14 10.53 -35.64
N SER A 173 -10.29 9.84 -35.68
CA SER A 173 -11.48 10.35 -36.37
C SER A 173 -12.01 11.65 -35.76
N VAL A 174 -11.96 11.81 -34.44
CA VAL A 174 -12.34 13.07 -33.76
C VAL A 174 -11.37 14.20 -34.12
N GLU A 175 -10.07 13.92 -34.19
CA GLU A 175 -9.06 14.91 -34.61
C GLU A 175 -9.21 15.32 -36.07
N GLU A 176 -9.50 14.37 -36.96
CA GLU A 176 -9.80 14.62 -38.37
C GLU A 176 -11.05 15.47 -38.52
N PHE A 177 -12.13 15.13 -37.81
CA PHE A 177 -13.36 15.91 -37.82
C PHE A 177 -13.13 17.34 -37.33
N LYS A 178 -12.32 17.53 -36.28
CA LYS A 178 -11.95 18.87 -35.80
C LYS A 178 -11.21 19.67 -36.87
N LYS A 179 -10.22 19.05 -37.54
CA LYS A 179 -9.47 19.70 -38.64
C LYS A 179 -10.39 20.03 -39.82
N GLU A 180 -11.34 19.16 -40.14
CA GLU A 180 -12.31 19.39 -41.21
C GLU A 180 -13.30 20.52 -40.85
N ALA A 181 -13.74 20.60 -39.60
CA ALA A 181 -14.56 21.70 -39.11
C ALA A 181 -13.80 23.03 -39.17
N ASP A 182 -12.53 23.06 -38.73
CA ASP A 182 -11.69 24.26 -38.81
C ASP A 182 -11.51 24.71 -40.26
N ARG A 183 -11.23 23.77 -41.19
CA ARG A 183 -11.15 24.06 -42.64
C ARG A 183 -12.47 24.59 -43.20
N SER A 184 -13.60 24.00 -42.78
CA SER A 184 -14.93 24.43 -43.23
C SER A 184 -15.26 25.84 -42.76
N LEU A 185 -14.83 26.21 -41.55
CA LEU A 185 -14.97 27.57 -41.04
C LEU A 185 -14.10 28.57 -41.83
N GLU A 186 -12.85 28.22 -42.12
CA GLU A 186 -11.97 29.04 -42.95
C GLU A 186 -12.52 29.22 -44.38
N ASP A 187 -13.09 28.16 -44.96
CA ASP A 187 -13.67 28.21 -46.30
C ASP A 187 -14.99 29.01 -46.32
N ALA A 188 -15.78 28.93 -45.24
CA ALA A 188 -16.92 29.81 -45.05
C ALA A 188 -16.49 31.28 -44.96
N GLU A 189 -15.44 31.61 -44.22
CA GLU A 189 -14.90 32.96 -44.13
C GLU A 189 -14.46 33.47 -45.53
N LYS A 190 -13.70 32.66 -46.27
CA LYS A 190 -13.28 32.99 -47.64
C LYS A 190 -14.47 33.20 -48.58
N SER A 191 -15.52 32.38 -48.46
CA SER A 191 -16.73 32.49 -49.28
C SER A 191 -17.48 33.80 -49.03
N VAL A 192 -17.54 34.25 -47.77
CA VAL A 192 -18.16 35.54 -47.40
C VAL A 192 -17.34 36.69 -47.97
N VAL A 193 -16.00 36.63 -47.87
CA VAL A 193 -15.11 37.65 -48.45
C VAL A 193 -15.28 37.72 -49.98
N GLN A 194 -15.35 36.57 -50.66
CA GLN A 194 -15.58 36.50 -52.11
C GLN A 194 -16.93 37.08 -52.50
N ALA A 195 -18.00 36.74 -51.78
CA ALA A 195 -19.34 37.28 -52.05
C ALA A 195 -19.39 38.81 -51.92
N VAL A 196 -18.72 39.38 -50.90
CA VAL A 196 -18.60 40.84 -50.73
C VAL A 196 -17.79 41.46 -51.88
N HIS A 197 -16.71 40.82 -52.30
CA HIS A 197 -15.87 41.28 -53.41
C HIS A 197 -16.61 41.27 -54.76
N ASP A 198 -17.37 40.21 -55.04
CA ASP A 198 -18.16 40.09 -56.26
C ASP A 198 -19.31 41.08 -56.28
N PHE A 199 -19.97 41.28 -55.14
CA PHE A 199 -20.97 42.35 -55.00
C PHE A 199 -20.38 43.73 -55.29
N ARG A 200 -19.18 44.02 -54.78
CA ARG A 200 -18.47 45.27 -55.04
C ARG A 200 -18.18 45.46 -56.54
N LYS A 201 -17.72 44.42 -57.24
CA LYS A 201 -17.48 44.47 -58.68
C LYS A 201 -18.77 44.73 -59.48
N LEU A 202 -19.86 44.04 -59.14
CA LEU A 202 -21.15 44.24 -59.79
C LEU A 202 -21.68 45.67 -59.64
N VAL A 203 -21.46 46.30 -58.47
CA VAL A 203 -21.83 47.70 -58.26
C VAL A 203 -20.96 48.63 -59.12
N GLN A 204 -19.66 48.37 -59.24
CA GLN A 204 -18.77 49.18 -60.08
C GLN A 204 -19.14 49.09 -61.58
N GLU A 205 -19.38 47.89 -62.09
CA GLU A 205 -19.74 47.66 -63.50
C GLU A 205 -21.08 48.29 -63.89
N LYS A 206 -22.03 48.39 -62.95
CA LYS A 206 -23.35 48.99 -63.21
C LYS A 206 -23.34 50.53 -63.20
N TRP A 207 -22.28 51.15 -62.68
CA TRP A 207 -22.16 52.60 -62.52
C TRP A 207 -21.20 53.27 -63.52
N GLU A 208 -20.49 52.47 -64.34
CA GLU A 208 -19.79 52.92 -65.56
C GLU A 208 -20.70 52.76 -66.79
#